data_AF-A0A3D3JGY9-F1
#
_entry.id   AF-A0A3D3JGY9-F1
#
_cell.length_a   1.000
_cell.length_b   1.000
_cell.length_c   1.000
_cell.angle_alpha   90.00
_cell.angle_beta   90.00
_cell.angle_gamma   90.00
#
_symmetry.space_group_name_H-M   'P 1'
#
loop_
_entity.id
_entity.type
_entity.pdbx_description
1 polymer ?
#
loop_
_entity_poly.entity_id
_entity_poly.type
_entity_poly.pdbx_seq_one_letter_code
_entity_poly.pdbx_strand_id
1 'polypeptide(L)'
;AVARGKRARSETSIGLGAASLASVVGDVVLTTAHGPQRILVIGAGSLGSRIAEILRSRDSHLELVITNRTQSRAVLLAERVAATAVEWSQPINCQDCDTIIVAVDGQDVQLSHVNQRRSVHIIDVGAVPQEHVRTTVESRALRYTTLTDCEAVMNRTFQRRQLAIDDVQNIIHDEIDVLRRWWKVRHALQRIDDLQREVDVLCGGLDVDTQETVARLRRNVIRSIGRQQV
;
A
#
# COMPACT_ATOMS: atom_id res chain seq x y z
N ALA A 1 10.84 10.36 10.05
CA ALA A 1 10.59 9.37 8.98
C ALA A 1 9.09 9.14 8.73
N VAL A 2 8.34 8.47 9.63
CA VAL A 2 6.92 8.08 9.40
C VAL A 2 6.02 9.26 8.99
N ALA A 3 6.06 10.36 9.74
CA ALA A 3 5.23 11.54 9.46
C ALA A 3 5.54 12.17 8.09
N ARG A 4 6.82 12.22 7.69
CA ARG A 4 7.22 12.78 6.39
C ARG A 4 6.95 11.85 5.22
N GLY A 5 7.02 10.53 5.44
CA GLY A 5 6.51 9.57 4.46
C GLY A 5 5.02 9.76 4.19
N LYS A 6 4.21 10.05 5.22
CA LYS A 6 2.79 10.41 5.05
C LYS A 6 2.65 11.72 4.28
N ARG A 7 3.40 12.76 4.67
CA ARG A 7 3.42 14.07 4.01
C ARG A 7 3.76 13.97 2.52
N ALA A 8 4.82 13.25 2.17
CA ALA A 8 5.22 13.03 0.79
C ALA A 8 4.10 12.37 -0.03
N ARG A 9 3.40 11.38 0.55
CA ARG A 9 2.27 10.71 -0.11
C ARG A 9 1.01 11.57 -0.24
N SER A 10 0.80 12.53 0.66
CA SER A 10 -0.36 13.43 0.64
C SER A 10 -0.15 14.68 -0.20
N GLU A 11 1.08 15.21 -0.24
CA GLU A 11 1.41 16.47 -0.93
C GLU A 11 1.92 16.24 -2.36
N THR A 12 2.31 15.02 -2.73
CA THR A 12 2.84 14.72 -4.07
C THR A 12 2.15 13.52 -4.71
N SER A 13 2.37 13.33 -6.00
CA SER A 13 1.86 12.17 -6.74
C SER A 13 2.59 10.85 -6.44
N ILE A 14 3.62 10.84 -5.59
CA ILE A 14 4.44 9.65 -5.29
C ILE A 14 3.60 8.48 -4.74
N GLY A 15 2.52 8.79 -4.02
CA GLY A 15 1.62 7.82 -3.39
C GLY A 15 0.38 7.50 -4.22
N LEU A 16 0.15 8.17 -5.34
CA LEU A 16 -1.11 8.09 -6.08
C LEU A 16 -1.10 6.94 -7.10
N GLY A 17 -2.27 6.32 -7.31
CA GLY A 17 -2.52 5.28 -8.31
C GLY A 17 -2.02 3.89 -7.93
N ALA A 18 -2.57 2.87 -8.60
CA ALA A 18 -2.18 1.48 -8.47
C ALA A 18 -0.78 1.21 -9.06
N ALA A 19 0.10 0.62 -8.24
CA ALA A 19 1.49 0.32 -8.62
C ALA A 19 1.77 -1.18 -8.81
N SER A 20 0.74 -2.01 -8.73
CA SER A 20 0.83 -3.45 -8.99
C SER A 20 -0.33 -3.88 -9.88
N LEU A 21 -0.12 -4.96 -10.62
CA LEU A 21 -1.15 -5.54 -11.49
C LEU A 21 -2.43 -5.84 -10.71
N ALA A 22 -2.31 -6.47 -9.54
CA ALA A 22 -3.45 -6.74 -8.67
C ALA A 22 -4.20 -5.47 -8.23
N SER A 23 -3.48 -4.38 -7.96
CA SER A 23 -4.11 -3.12 -7.59
C SER A 23 -4.79 -2.45 -8.77
N VAL A 24 -4.22 -2.56 -9.98
CA VAL A 24 -4.84 -2.01 -11.20
C VAL A 24 -6.12 -2.78 -11.52
N VAL A 25 -6.10 -4.11 -11.45
CA VAL A 25 -7.30 -4.92 -11.62
C VAL A 25 -8.35 -4.53 -10.59
N GLY A 26 -7.98 -4.40 -9.31
CA GLY A 26 -8.89 -3.93 -8.27
C GLY A 26 -9.50 -2.56 -8.59
N ASP A 27 -8.71 -1.59 -9.06
CA ASP A 27 -9.21 -0.28 -9.50
C ASP A 27 -10.20 -0.41 -10.67
N VAL A 28 -9.86 -1.21 -11.69
CA VAL A 28 -10.69 -1.43 -12.87
C VAL A 28 -12.04 -2.06 -12.51
N VAL A 29 -12.06 -3.05 -11.64
CA VAL A 29 -13.30 -3.68 -11.16
C VAL A 29 -14.17 -2.65 -10.43
N LEU A 30 -13.59 -1.96 -9.44
CA LEU A 30 -14.36 -1.04 -8.57
C LEU A 30 -14.85 0.22 -9.30
N THR A 31 -14.10 0.70 -10.29
CA THR A 31 -14.51 1.88 -11.09
C THR A 31 -15.60 1.56 -12.10
N THR A 32 -15.76 0.28 -12.44
CA THR A 32 -16.73 -0.15 -13.45
C THR A 32 -17.90 -0.96 -12.88
N ALA A 33 -17.83 -1.30 -11.60
CA ALA A 33 -18.90 -1.85 -10.80
C ALA A 33 -20.05 -0.83 -10.63
N HIS A 34 -21.28 -1.24 -10.94
CA HIS A 34 -22.48 -0.45 -10.69
C HIS A 34 -23.50 -1.31 -9.96
N GLY A 35 -23.82 -0.93 -8.71
CA GLY A 35 -24.73 -1.69 -7.85
C GLY A 35 -24.12 -3.00 -7.32
N PRO A 36 -24.95 -3.97 -6.88
CA PRO A 36 -24.49 -5.28 -6.47
C PRO A 36 -23.69 -5.96 -7.59
N GLN A 37 -22.52 -6.49 -7.25
CA GLN A 37 -21.61 -7.13 -8.20
C GLN A 37 -21.23 -8.52 -7.72
N ARG A 38 -21.41 -9.50 -8.62
CA ARG A 38 -20.88 -10.85 -8.46
C ARG A 38 -19.61 -11.01 -9.29
N ILE A 39 -18.50 -11.30 -8.62
CA ILE A 39 -17.17 -11.35 -9.23
C ILE A 39 -16.62 -12.77 -9.10
N LEU A 40 -16.34 -13.38 -10.25
CA LEU A 40 -15.67 -14.67 -10.33
C LEU A 40 -14.16 -14.48 -10.50
N VAL A 41 -13.36 -15.04 -9.59
CA VAL A 41 -11.90 -15.09 -9.67
C VAL A 41 -11.47 -16.50 -10.06
N ILE A 42 -10.88 -16.64 -11.24
CA ILE A 42 -10.35 -17.87 -11.80
C ILE A 42 -8.84 -17.89 -11.54
N GLY A 43 -8.42 -18.76 -10.63
CA GLY A 43 -7.03 -18.88 -10.19
C GLY A 43 -6.84 -18.37 -8.76
N ALA A 44 -6.37 -19.26 -7.88
CA ALA A 44 -5.98 -18.95 -6.50
C ALA A 44 -4.44 -18.92 -6.36
N GLY A 45 -3.74 -18.49 -7.40
CA GLY A 45 -2.30 -18.26 -7.39
C GLY A 45 -1.94 -16.97 -6.64
N SER A 46 -0.68 -16.53 -6.77
CA SER A 46 -0.19 -15.29 -6.14
C SER A 46 -0.99 -14.07 -6.60
N LEU A 47 -1.24 -13.94 -7.91
CA LEU A 47 -1.96 -12.81 -8.48
C LEU A 47 -3.45 -12.83 -8.11
N GLY A 48 -4.15 -13.94 -8.38
CA GLY A 48 -5.57 -14.09 -8.08
C GLY A 48 -5.90 -13.93 -6.59
N SER A 49 -5.06 -14.48 -5.69
CA SER A 49 -5.21 -14.27 -4.25
C SER A 49 -5.14 -12.79 -3.88
N ARG A 50 -4.15 -12.08 -4.44
CA ARG A 50 -3.92 -10.67 -4.11
C ARG A 50 -5.01 -9.76 -4.68
N ILE A 51 -5.57 -10.10 -5.84
CA ILE A 51 -6.73 -9.40 -6.40
C ILE A 51 -7.93 -9.58 -5.47
N ALA A 52 -8.25 -10.82 -5.05
CA ALA A 52 -9.38 -11.09 -4.17
C ALA A 52 -9.23 -10.40 -2.81
N GLU A 53 -8.03 -10.40 -2.22
CA GLU A 53 -7.73 -9.67 -0.99
C GLU A 53 -7.94 -8.16 -1.15
N ILE A 54 -7.46 -7.58 -2.26
CA ILE A 54 -7.64 -6.15 -2.56
C ILE A 54 -9.12 -5.81 -2.68
N LEU A 55 -9.88 -6.57 -3.48
CA LEU A 55 -11.31 -6.37 -3.67
C LEU A 55 -12.05 -6.42 -2.33
N ARG A 56 -11.86 -7.47 -1.53
CA ARG A 56 -12.53 -7.59 -0.22
C ARG A 56 -12.13 -6.46 0.73
N SER A 57 -10.87 -6.03 0.73
CA SER A 57 -10.41 -4.95 1.61
C SER A 57 -10.99 -3.58 1.25
N ARG A 58 -11.42 -3.40 -0.01
CA ARG A 58 -11.94 -2.13 -0.53
C ARG A 58 -13.46 -2.08 -0.57
N ASP A 59 -14.10 -3.23 -0.77
CA ASP A 59 -15.55 -3.36 -0.75
C ASP A 59 -15.99 -4.70 -0.16
N SER A 60 -16.58 -4.63 1.04
CA SER A 60 -17.10 -5.78 1.78
C SER A 60 -18.43 -6.32 1.24
N HIS A 61 -19.10 -5.61 0.33
CA HIS A 61 -20.41 -6.01 -0.21
C HIS A 61 -20.31 -6.83 -1.49
N LEU A 62 -19.10 -6.94 -2.08
CA LEU A 62 -18.87 -7.77 -3.26
C LEU A 62 -19.17 -9.25 -2.97
N GLU A 63 -19.94 -9.87 -3.87
CA GLU A 63 -20.11 -11.32 -3.88
C GLU A 63 -18.93 -11.92 -4.65
N LEU A 64 -17.91 -12.34 -3.91
CA LEU A 64 -16.72 -12.96 -4.49
C LEU A 64 -16.93 -14.47 -4.60
N VAL A 65 -16.68 -15.00 -5.79
CA VAL A 65 -16.65 -16.43 -6.09
C VAL A 65 -15.26 -16.80 -6.57
N ILE A 66 -14.69 -17.88 -6.07
CA ILE A 66 -13.32 -18.30 -6.41
C ILE A 66 -13.36 -19.72 -6.94
N THR A 67 -12.70 -19.94 -8.06
CA THR A 67 -12.41 -21.29 -8.57
C THR A 67 -10.92 -21.45 -8.84
N ASN A 68 -10.42 -22.66 -8.61
CA ASN A 68 -9.03 -22.99 -8.88
C ASN A 68 -8.91 -24.50 -9.11
N ARG A 69 -8.04 -24.91 -10.05
CA ARG A 69 -7.80 -26.32 -10.38
C ARG A 69 -7.51 -27.18 -9.15
N THR A 70 -6.70 -26.65 -8.25
CA THR A 70 -6.51 -27.26 -6.92
C THR A 70 -7.59 -26.70 -5.99
N GLN A 71 -8.64 -27.49 -5.76
CA GLN A 71 -9.82 -27.06 -4.99
C GLN A 71 -9.46 -26.53 -3.60
N SER A 72 -8.52 -27.17 -2.90
CA SER A 72 -8.08 -26.73 -1.57
C SER A 72 -7.53 -25.31 -1.56
N ARG A 73 -6.87 -24.85 -2.64
CA ARG A 73 -6.41 -23.45 -2.74
C ARG A 73 -7.56 -22.46 -2.92
N ALA A 74 -8.61 -22.83 -3.66
CA ALA A 74 -9.81 -22.01 -3.79
C ALA A 74 -10.51 -21.86 -2.43
N VAL A 75 -10.69 -22.98 -1.70
CA VAL A 75 -11.29 -22.99 -0.36
C VAL A 75 -10.51 -22.12 0.61
N LEU A 76 -9.19 -22.32 0.71
CA LEU A 76 -8.33 -21.52 1.60
C LEU A 76 -8.35 -20.02 1.28
N LEU A 77 -8.35 -19.66 -0.01
CA LEU A 77 -8.49 -18.26 -0.39
C LEU A 77 -9.87 -17.71 -0.04
N ALA A 78 -10.93 -18.49 -0.31
CA ALA A 78 -12.30 -18.09 -0.07
C ALA A 78 -12.58 -17.84 1.43
N GLU A 79 -12.06 -18.69 2.31
CA GLU A 79 -12.14 -18.49 3.76
C GLU A 79 -11.48 -17.18 4.19
N ARG A 80 -10.28 -16.87 3.70
CA ARG A 80 -9.53 -15.66 4.06
C ARG A 80 -10.25 -14.37 3.65
N VAL A 81 -10.98 -14.40 2.54
CA VAL A 81 -11.62 -13.21 1.95
C VAL A 81 -13.14 -13.27 2.04
N ALA A 82 -13.72 -14.12 2.90
CA ALA A 82 -15.16 -14.30 3.06
C ALA A 82 -15.90 -14.42 1.72
N ALA A 83 -15.45 -15.34 0.87
CA ALA A 83 -15.96 -15.60 -0.46
C ALA A 83 -16.47 -17.04 -0.58
N THR A 84 -17.08 -17.37 -1.71
CA THR A 84 -17.56 -18.73 -1.99
C THR A 84 -16.57 -19.44 -2.90
N ALA A 85 -16.05 -20.58 -2.47
CA ALA A 85 -15.27 -21.47 -3.34
C ALA A 85 -16.22 -22.35 -4.16
N VAL A 86 -16.00 -22.44 -5.47
CA VAL A 86 -16.71 -23.35 -6.37
C VAL A 86 -15.72 -24.29 -7.04
N GLU A 87 -16.19 -25.49 -7.37
CA GLU A 87 -15.38 -26.50 -8.03
C GLU A 87 -14.89 -26.01 -9.40
N TRP A 88 -13.66 -26.36 -9.76
CA TRP A 88 -13.16 -26.11 -11.10
C TRP A 88 -13.84 -27.04 -12.11
N SER A 89 -14.52 -26.45 -13.10
CA SER A 89 -15.09 -27.16 -14.24
C SER A 89 -14.49 -26.64 -15.55
N GLN A 90 -14.52 -27.46 -16.62
CA GLN A 90 -14.21 -27.02 -17.97
C GLN A 90 -15.37 -27.46 -18.88
N PRO A 91 -16.18 -26.52 -19.42
CA PRO A 91 -16.09 -25.07 -19.23
C PRO A 91 -16.46 -24.62 -17.81
N ILE A 92 -15.92 -23.48 -17.38
CA ILE A 92 -16.24 -22.81 -16.10
C ILE A 92 -17.63 -22.19 -16.21
N ASN A 93 -18.49 -22.45 -15.23
CA ASN A 93 -19.82 -21.83 -15.16
C ASN A 93 -19.71 -20.38 -14.65
N CYS A 94 -20.07 -19.43 -15.51
CA CYS A 94 -20.03 -18.00 -15.21
C CYS A 94 -21.43 -17.39 -15.00
N GLN A 95 -22.43 -18.23 -14.72
CA GLN A 95 -23.79 -17.79 -14.53
C GLN A 95 -23.88 -16.71 -13.44
N ASP A 96 -24.66 -15.66 -13.73
CA ASP A 96 -24.91 -14.51 -12.86
C ASP A 96 -23.65 -13.73 -12.44
N CYS A 97 -22.50 -13.96 -13.07
CA CYS A 97 -21.29 -13.17 -12.83
C CYS A 97 -21.29 -11.90 -13.68
N ASP A 98 -21.06 -10.76 -13.05
CA ASP A 98 -20.95 -9.46 -13.73
C ASP A 98 -19.51 -9.18 -14.16
N THR A 99 -18.55 -9.67 -13.37
CA THR A 99 -17.11 -9.55 -13.65
C THR A 99 -16.42 -10.90 -13.51
N ILE A 100 -15.55 -11.24 -14.46
CA ILE A 100 -14.78 -12.48 -14.50
C ILE A 100 -13.30 -12.11 -14.59
N ILE A 101 -12.53 -12.49 -13.58
CA ILE A 101 -11.10 -12.23 -13.49
C ILE A 101 -10.36 -13.53 -13.76
N VAL A 102 -9.57 -13.56 -14.82
CA VAL A 102 -8.73 -14.71 -15.18
C VAL A 102 -7.30 -14.39 -14.78
N ALA A 103 -6.78 -15.16 -13.81
CA ALA A 103 -5.44 -15.00 -13.25
C ALA A 103 -4.72 -16.37 -13.18
N VAL A 104 -4.82 -17.13 -14.27
CA VAL A 104 -4.14 -18.42 -14.48
C VAL A 104 -3.15 -18.31 -15.63
N ASP A 105 -2.08 -19.10 -15.60
CA ASP A 105 -1.00 -19.00 -16.59
C ASP A 105 -1.21 -19.94 -17.79
N GLY A 106 -1.26 -19.37 -19.00
CA GLY A 106 -0.96 -20.06 -20.27
C GLY A 106 -1.76 -21.31 -20.59
N GLN A 107 -3.00 -21.43 -20.10
CA GLN A 107 -3.82 -22.62 -20.28
C GLN A 107 -5.25 -22.25 -20.65
N ASP A 108 -5.81 -22.97 -21.61
CA ASP A 108 -7.15 -22.70 -22.13
C ASP A 108 -8.23 -22.74 -21.03
N VAL A 109 -8.88 -21.60 -20.84
CA VAL A 109 -10.04 -21.40 -19.98
C VAL A 109 -11.27 -21.21 -20.87
N GLN A 110 -12.21 -22.16 -20.80
CA GLN A 110 -13.48 -22.04 -21.50
C GLN A 110 -14.54 -21.53 -20.53
N LEU A 111 -15.21 -20.43 -20.88
CA LEU A 111 -16.28 -19.83 -20.10
C LEU A 111 -17.64 -20.22 -20.70
N SER A 112 -18.55 -20.72 -19.87
CA SER A 112 -19.93 -21.05 -20.24
C SER A 112 -20.93 -20.18 -19.48
N HIS A 113 -22.15 -20.08 -20.00
CA HIS A 113 -23.26 -19.36 -19.36
C HIS A 113 -22.96 -17.89 -19.04
N VAL A 114 -22.05 -17.27 -19.79
CA VAL A 114 -21.79 -15.82 -19.69
C VAL A 114 -23.07 -15.08 -20.07
N ASN A 115 -23.53 -14.19 -19.20
CA ASN A 115 -24.83 -13.55 -19.35
C ASN A 115 -24.85 -12.63 -20.59
N GLN A 116 -25.61 -13.01 -21.62
CA GLN A 116 -25.69 -12.25 -22.88
C GLN A 116 -26.58 -11.00 -22.78
N ARG A 117 -27.43 -10.91 -21.75
CA ARG A 117 -28.40 -9.81 -21.59
C ARG A 117 -27.87 -8.64 -20.77
N ARG A 118 -26.72 -8.80 -20.12
CA ARG A 118 -26.05 -7.79 -19.30
C ARG A 118 -24.62 -7.59 -19.77
N SER A 119 -24.07 -6.40 -19.52
CA SER A 119 -22.66 -6.16 -19.79
C SER A 119 -21.80 -6.96 -18.81
N VAL A 120 -21.01 -7.91 -19.31
CA VAL A 120 -20.06 -8.67 -18.50
C VAL A 120 -18.65 -8.14 -18.76
N HIS A 121 -17.86 -7.95 -17.69
CA HIS A 121 -16.47 -7.55 -17.80
C HIS A 121 -15.54 -8.74 -17.58
N ILE A 122 -14.82 -9.12 -18.63
CA ILE A 122 -13.74 -10.10 -18.54
C ILE A 122 -12.42 -9.35 -18.37
N ILE A 123 -11.67 -9.67 -17.32
CA ILE A 123 -10.35 -9.14 -17.05
C ILE A 123 -9.37 -10.31 -17.10
N ASP A 124 -8.65 -10.42 -18.21
CA ASP A 124 -7.65 -11.46 -18.42
C ASP A 124 -6.26 -10.89 -18.16
N VAL A 125 -5.72 -11.26 -17.00
CA VAL A 125 -4.38 -10.90 -16.54
C VAL A 125 -3.52 -12.15 -16.34
N GLY A 126 -3.94 -13.27 -16.91
CA GLY A 126 -3.17 -14.51 -17.00
C GLY A 126 -2.05 -14.42 -18.05
N ALA A 127 -1.07 -15.31 -17.96
CA ALA A 127 0.10 -15.29 -18.84
C ALA A 127 -0.22 -15.50 -20.34
N VAL A 128 0.59 -14.85 -21.19
CA VAL A 128 0.61 -14.85 -22.67
C VAL A 128 0.73 -16.29 -23.24
N PRO A 129 0.04 -16.65 -24.34
CA PRO A 129 -0.61 -15.78 -25.34
C PRO A 129 -2.06 -15.38 -25.04
N GLN A 130 -2.45 -14.22 -25.58
CA GLN A 130 -3.73 -13.49 -25.40
C GLN A 130 -5.01 -14.25 -25.84
N GLU A 131 -4.95 -15.55 -26.11
CA GLU A 131 -6.05 -16.34 -26.69
C GLU A 131 -6.48 -17.55 -25.84
N HIS A 132 -6.08 -17.60 -24.57
CA HIS A 132 -6.44 -18.74 -23.72
C HIS A 132 -7.87 -18.67 -23.15
N VAL A 133 -8.52 -17.50 -23.11
CA VAL A 133 -9.91 -17.37 -22.65
C VAL A 133 -10.86 -17.46 -23.83
N ARG A 134 -11.65 -18.53 -23.88
CA ARG A 134 -12.68 -18.74 -24.92
C ARG A 134 -14.06 -18.65 -24.29
N THR A 135 -14.97 -17.92 -24.91
CA THR A 135 -16.38 -17.87 -24.52
C THR A 135 -17.26 -18.20 -25.73
N THR A 136 -18.41 -18.82 -25.47
CA THR A 136 -19.42 -19.14 -26.51
C THR A 136 -20.26 -17.92 -26.91
N VAL A 137 -20.01 -16.75 -26.33
CA VAL A 137 -20.78 -15.51 -26.57
C VAL A 137 -20.06 -14.61 -27.57
N GLU A 138 -20.65 -14.39 -28.73
CA GLU A 138 -20.11 -13.53 -29.81
C GLU A 138 -20.46 -12.03 -29.68
N SER A 139 -21.09 -11.60 -28.58
CA SER A 139 -21.94 -10.40 -28.57
C SER A 139 -21.32 -9.12 -27.97
N ARG A 140 -21.73 -7.97 -28.56
CA ARG A 140 -21.48 -6.54 -28.24
C ARG A 140 -21.55 -6.09 -26.77
N ALA A 141 -21.96 -6.95 -25.84
CA ALA A 141 -22.10 -6.64 -24.42
C ALA A 141 -20.86 -6.97 -23.57
N LEU A 142 -19.82 -7.57 -24.16
CA LEU A 142 -18.60 -7.93 -23.45
C LEU A 142 -17.62 -6.75 -23.41
N ARG A 143 -17.21 -6.36 -22.19
CA ARG A 143 -16.00 -5.56 -22.00
C ARG A 143 -14.85 -6.52 -21.72
N TYR A 144 -13.73 -6.35 -22.41
CA TYR A 144 -12.54 -7.16 -22.21
C TYR A 144 -11.37 -6.25 -21.81
N THR A 145 -10.63 -6.63 -20.78
CA THR A 145 -9.42 -5.95 -20.34
C THR A 145 -8.29 -6.95 -20.25
N THR A 146 -7.18 -6.64 -20.89
CA THR A 146 -6.01 -7.51 -20.99
C THR A 146 -4.93 -7.12 -19.98
N LEU A 147 -3.94 -8.00 -19.81
CA LEU A 147 -2.69 -7.68 -19.13
C LEU A 147 -2.04 -6.40 -19.67
N THR A 148 -1.99 -6.25 -21.00
CA THR A 148 -1.38 -5.08 -21.67
C THR A 148 -2.10 -3.77 -21.32
N ASP A 149 -3.43 -3.80 -21.21
CA ASP A 149 -4.20 -2.64 -20.76
C ASP A 149 -3.85 -2.25 -19.32
N CYS A 150 -3.71 -3.25 -18.44
CA CYS A 150 -3.29 -3.02 -17.07
C CYS A 150 -1.85 -2.48 -16.99
N GLU A 151 -0.93 -3.01 -17.79
CA GLU A 151 0.46 -2.52 -17.89
C GLU A 151 0.52 -1.06 -18.36
N ALA A 152 -0.34 -0.66 -19.31
CA ALA A 152 -0.43 0.74 -19.73
C ALA A 152 -0.88 1.68 -18.59
N VAL A 153 -1.78 1.23 -17.71
CA VAL A 153 -2.17 1.98 -16.49
C VAL A 153 -1.02 2.05 -15.49
N MET A 154 -0.30 0.93 -15.27
CA MET A 154 0.86 0.89 -14.38
C MET A 154 1.97 1.83 -14.87
N ASN A 155 2.27 1.82 -16.17
CA ASN A 155 3.30 2.67 -16.77
C ASN A 155 2.97 4.15 -16.62
N ARG A 156 1.72 4.55 -16.85
CA ARG A 156 1.27 5.94 -16.58
C ARG A 156 1.42 6.31 -15.11
N THR A 157 1.08 5.40 -14.20
CA THR A 157 1.26 5.61 -12.76
C THR A 157 2.73 5.78 -12.40
N PHE A 158 3.61 4.95 -12.96
CA PHE A 158 5.05 5.01 -12.75
C PHE A 158 5.63 6.35 -13.24
N GLN A 159 5.28 6.78 -14.45
CA GLN A 159 5.70 8.07 -14.99
C GLN A 159 5.27 9.24 -14.09
N ARG A 160 4.02 9.24 -13.62
CA ARG A 160 3.54 10.30 -12.72
C ARG A 160 4.28 10.32 -11.38
N ARG A 161 4.69 9.15 -10.87
CA ARG A 161 5.49 9.05 -9.65
C ARG A 161 6.93 9.52 -9.86
N GLN A 162 7.50 9.25 -11.04
CA GLN A 162 8.83 9.73 -11.42
C GLN A 162 8.90 11.26 -11.41
N LEU A 163 7.86 11.93 -11.92
CA LEU A 163 7.77 13.40 -11.91
C LEU A 163 7.65 13.98 -10.49
N ALA A 164 7.21 13.22 -9.50
CA ALA A 164 7.09 13.66 -8.11
C ALA A 164 8.40 13.55 -7.31
N ILE A 165 9.46 12.98 -7.88
CA ILE A 165 10.69 12.68 -7.13
C ILE A 165 11.32 13.96 -6.59
N ASP A 166 11.41 15.01 -7.40
CA ASP A 166 12.04 16.28 -7.01
C ASP A 166 11.28 16.93 -5.85
N ASP A 167 9.94 16.93 -5.89
CA ASP A 167 9.09 17.44 -4.81
C ASP A 167 9.29 16.63 -3.52
N VAL A 168 9.38 15.30 -3.63
CA VAL A 168 9.64 14.43 -2.48
C VAL A 168 11.04 14.68 -1.89
N GLN A 169 12.04 14.91 -2.74
CA GLN A 169 13.39 15.24 -2.30
C GLN A 169 13.41 16.56 -1.52
N ASN A 170 12.67 17.57 -1.97
CA ASN A 170 12.52 18.83 -1.25
C ASN A 170 11.92 18.61 0.16
N ILE A 171 10.84 17.81 0.25
CA ILE A 171 10.23 17.45 1.55
C ILE A 171 11.24 16.73 2.47
N ILE A 172 12.10 15.88 1.91
CA ILE A 172 13.14 15.18 2.67
C ILE A 172 14.22 16.14 3.15
N HIS A 173 14.69 17.07 2.29
CA HIS A 173 15.71 18.06 2.65
C HIS A 173 15.23 18.96 3.80
N ASP A 174 14.01 19.48 3.71
CA ASP A 174 13.40 20.28 4.78
C ASP A 174 13.44 19.55 6.14
N GLU A 175 13.11 18.26 6.13
CA GLU A 175 13.11 17.45 7.35
C GLU A 175 14.52 17.19 7.87
N ILE A 176 15.49 16.94 6.99
CA ILE A 176 16.88 16.75 7.40
C ILE A 176 17.38 17.99 8.13
N ASP A 177 17.03 19.19 7.67
CA ASP A 177 17.45 20.43 8.31
C ASP A 177 16.73 20.69 9.64
N VAL A 178 15.46 20.32 9.77
CA VAL A 178 14.76 20.28 11.07
C VAL A 178 15.45 19.30 12.02
N LEU A 179 15.75 18.09 11.57
CA LEU A 179 16.37 17.04 12.37
C LEU A 179 17.79 17.43 12.82
N ARG A 180 18.59 18.02 11.93
CA ARG A 180 19.93 18.53 12.26
C ARG A 180 19.88 19.57 13.36
N ARG A 181 18.94 20.53 13.29
CA ARG A 181 18.76 21.55 14.33
C ARG A 181 18.39 20.91 15.66
N TRP A 182 17.41 20.01 15.66
CA TRP A 182 17.00 19.28 16.86
C TRP A 182 18.15 18.46 17.46
N TRP A 183 18.93 17.77 16.64
CA TRP A 183 20.05 16.94 17.06
C TRP A 183 21.16 17.76 17.73
N LYS A 184 21.50 18.92 17.16
CA LYS A 184 22.47 19.86 17.74
C LYS A 184 22.05 20.31 19.14
N VAL A 185 20.77 20.71 19.30
CA VAL A 185 20.24 21.13 20.61
C VAL A 185 20.30 19.98 21.62
N ARG A 186 19.88 18.77 21.23
CA ARG A 186 19.93 17.60 22.10
C ARG A 186 21.35 17.25 22.54
N HIS A 187 22.32 17.30 21.62
CA HIS A 187 23.72 17.02 21.94
C HIS A 187 24.32 18.08 22.88
N ALA A 188 23.97 19.34 22.68
CA ALA A 188 24.39 20.40 23.59
C ALA A 188 23.83 20.17 25.01
N LEU A 189 22.55 19.81 25.12
CA LEU A 189 21.91 19.51 26.41
C LEU A 189 22.55 18.30 27.10
N GLN A 190 22.82 17.21 26.38
CA GLN A 190 23.51 16.05 26.95
C GLN A 190 24.90 16.41 27.48
N ARG A 191 25.66 17.22 26.73
CA ARG A 191 26.99 17.66 27.17
C ARG A 191 26.93 18.53 28.42
N ILE A 192 25.91 19.38 28.52
CA ILE A 192 25.67 20.19 29.72
C ILE A 192 25.39 19.28 30.92
N ASP A 193 24.52 18.27 30.76
CA ASP A 193 24.23 17.31 31.83
C ASP A 193 25.48 16.53 32.27
N ASP A 194 26.31 16.09 31.32
CA ASP A 194 27.54 15.36 31.61
C ASP A 194 28.55 16.23 32.40
N LEU A 195 28.75 17.48 31.97
CA LEU A 195 29.59 18.45 32.69
C LEU A 195 29.03 18.74 34.09
N GLN A 196 27.71 18.84 34.24
CA GLN A 196 27.10 19.04 35.55
C GLN A 196 27.37 17.87 36.49
N ARG A 197 27.29 16.62 36.00
CA ARG A 197 27.64 15.43 36.82
C ARG A 197 29.12 15.42 37.21
N GLU A 198 30.01 15.80 36.31
CA GLU A 198 31.45 15.87 36.59
C GLU A 198 31.76 16.91 37.68
N VAL A 199 31.14 18.08 37.59
CA VAL A 199 31.23 19.11 38.64
C VAL A 199 30.69 18.60 39.97
N ASP A 200 29.54 17.91 39.98
CA ASP A 200 28.94 17.39 41.20
C ASP A 200 29.84 16.33 41.87
N VAL A 201 30.50 15.46 41.08
CA VAL A 201 31.50 14.49 41.59
C VAL A 201 32.71 15.19 42.20
N LEU A 202 33.27 16.19 41.52
CA LEU A 202 34.42 16.96 42.04
C LEU A 202 34.07 17.70 43.33
N CYS A 203 32.86 18.26 43.42
CA CYS A 203 32.41 18.99 44.60
C CYS A 203 32.15 18.09 45.81
N GLY A 204 31.76 16.83 45.60
CA GLY A 204 31.50 15.88 46.67
C GLY A 204 32.69 15.59 47.60
N GLY A 205 33.91 15.87 47.14
CA GLY A 205 35.14 15.75 47.95
C GLY A 205 35.60 17.03 48.65
N LEU A 206 34.88 18.16 48.49
CA LEU A 206 35.23 19.46 49.05
C LEU A 206 34.52 19.74 50.39
N ASP A 207 35.03 20.70 51.16
CA ASP A 207 34.38 21.18 52.38
C ASP A 207 33.05 21.92 52.09
N VAL A 208 32.22 22.05 53.13
CA VAL A 208 30.84 22.57 53.03
C VAL A 208 30.79 24.02 52.51
N ASP A 209 31.72 24.88 52.94
CA ASP A 209 31.74 26.30 52.51
C ASP A 209 32.11 26.42 51.02
N THR A 210 33.04 25.57 50.56
CA THR A 210 33.41 25.49 49.15
C THR A 210 32.26 24.95 48.30
N GLN A 211 31.55 23.91 48.76
CA GLN A 211 30.36 23.38 48.06
C GLN A 211 29.25 24.44 47.93
N GLU A 212 28.98 25.22 48.98
CA GLU A 212 27.97 26.27 48.96
C GLU A 212 28.34 27.42 48.00
N THR A 213 29.63 27.76 47.93
CA THR A 213 30.17 28.74 46.99
C THR A 213 29.98 28.30 45.54
N VAL A 214 30.29 27.03 45.23
CA VAL A 214 30.11 26.46 43.88
C VAL A 214 28.63 26.43 43.50
N ALA A 215 27.74 26.03 44.40
CA ALA A 215 26.29 26.05 44.17
C ALA A 215 25.75 27.47 43.88
N ARG A 216 26.30 28.49 44.56
CA ARG A 216 25.96 29.90 44.31
C ARG A 216 26.43 30.36 42.93
N LEU A 217 27.64 30.01 42.52
CA LEU A 217 28.17 30.32 41.19
C LEU A 217 27.35 29.64 40.08
N ARG A 218 27.00 28.36 40.23
CA ARG A 218 26.17 27.61 39.27
C ARG A 218 24.83 28.31 39.02
N ARG A 219 24.13 28.73 40.10
CA ARG A 219 22.86 29.48 40.00
C ARG A 219 23.02 30.82 39.30
N ASN A 220 24.10 31.54 39.54
CA ASN A 220 24.37 32.83 38.91
C ASN A 220 24.67 32.71 37.41
N VAL A 221 25.45 31.71 37.01
CA VAL A 221 25.76 31.44 35.60
C VAL A 221 24.51 31.03 34.83
N ILE A 222 23.69 30.12 35.37
CA ILE A 222 22.41 29.73 34.74
C ILE A 222 21.50 30.96 34.56
N ARG A 223 21.42 31.84 35.57
CA ARG A 223 20.64 33.09 35.49
C ARG A 223 21.23 34.13 34.54
N SER A 224 22.53 34.14 34.25
CA SER A 224 23.11 35.08 33.28
C SER A 224 22.89 34.59 31.85
N ILE A 225 23.07 33.29 31.61
CA ILE A 225 22.81 32.66 30.31
C ILE A 225 21.33 32.78 29.93
N GLY A 226 20.41 32.50 30.87
CA GLY A 226 18.98 32.64 30.64
C GLY A 226 18.50 34.07 30.34
N ARG A 227 19.30 35.09 30.67
CA ARG A 227 19.01 36.50 30.37
C ARG A 227 19.58 36.98 29.03
N GLN A 228 20.49 36.23 28.41
CA GLN A 228 21.06 36.56 27.09
C GLN A 228 20.29 35.93 25.91
N GLN A 229 19.26 35.11 26.17
CA GLN A 229 18.45 34.44 25.15
C GLN A 229 17.02 35.02 25.00
N VAL A 230 16.75 36.20 25.59
CA VAL A 230 15.52 36.99 25.40
C VAL A 230 15.88 38.26 24.63
#